data_AF-A0A833G5A6-F1
#
_entry.id   AF-A0A833G5A6-F1
#
_cell.length_a   1.000
_cell.length_b   1.000
_cell.length_c   1.000
_cell.angle_alpha   90.00
_cell.angle_beta   90.00
_cell.angle_gamma   90.00
#
_symmetry.space_group_name_H-M   'P 1'
#
loop_
_entity.id
_entity.type
_entity.pdbx_description
1 polymer ?
#
loop_
_entity_poly.entity_id
_entity_poly.type
_entity_poly.pdbx_seq_one_letter_code
_entity_poly.pdbx_strand_id
1 'polypeptide(L)'
;MNGKTYAYLDIAVQPAVGAVLLDPRPAFTFRGDGSGVLWANAAGVDFLGEAGMSALLGRRFSPSSPLARQLARLAKQLPGDHDRLEMLRFNLGVRQVVLPAACRRLALPGGGHAVLAVGSGGGARESLSTRAERLADAIAADDCLVAVLDGDGKVLGASGGFDALAPASAAIDALIAEVGRADSP
;
A
#
# COMPACT_ATOMS: atom_id res chain seq x y z
N MET A 1 -0.79 -6.68 23.46
CA MET A 1 -0.95 -5.87 22.23
C MET A 1 0.42 -5.28 21.93
N ASN A 2 1.11 -5.73 20.88
CA ASN A 2 2.42 -5.16 20.55
C ASN A 2 2.19 -3.93 19.66
N GLY A 3 2.34 -2.73 20.23
CA GLY A 3 2.14 -1.43 19.60
C GLY A 3 3.20 -1.09 18.54
N LYS A 4 3.58 -2.05 17.70
CA LYS A 4 4.52 -1.83 16.60
C LYS A 4 3.79 -1.14 15.46
N THR A 5 4.20 0.08 15.16
CA THR A 5 3.87 0.76 13.91
C THR A 5 4.72 0.11 12.81
N TYR A 6 4.07 -0.45 11.80
CA TYR A 6 4.75 -0.95 10.61
C TYR A 6 4.78 0.17 9.58
N ALA A 7 5.94 0.50 9.03
CA ALA A 7 6.00 1.44 7.93
C ALA A 7 5.38 0.82 6.68
N TYR A 8 4.81 1.64 5.81
CA TYR A 8 4.18 1.19 4.56
C TYR A 8 5.16 0.34 3.73
N LEU A 9 6.41 0.82 3.59
CA LEU A 9 7.44 0.16 2.81
C LEU A 9 7.90 -1.18 3.42
N ASP A 10 7.93 -1.31 4.76
CA ASP A 10 8.28 -2.57 5.43
C ASP A 10 7.29 -3.69 5.10
N ILE A 11 6.04 -3.33 4.83
CA ILE A 11 5.00 -4.28 4.40
C ILE A 11 5.10 -4.51 2.90
N ALA A 12 5.34 -3.46 2.10
CA ALA A 12 5.42 -3.53 0.65
C ALA A 12 6.55 -4.45 0.14
N VAL A 13 7.67 -4.53 0.87
CA VAL A 13 8.80 -5.41 0.51
C VAL A 13 8.53 -6.90 0.72
N GLN A 14 7.44 -7.27 1.40
CA GLN A 14 7.05 -8.68 1.52
C GLN A 14 6.68 -9.23 0.13
N PRO A 15 7.23 -10.37 -0.31
CA PRO A 15 7.08 -10.83 -1.70
C PRO A 15 5.62 -10.91 -2.19
N ALA A 16 4.72 -11.40 -1.34
CA ALA A 16 3.30 -11.51 -1.67
C ALA A 16 2.58 -10.15 -1.76
N VAL A 17 3.06 -9.14 -1.04
CA VAL A 17 2.52 -7.77 -1.06
C VAL A 17 3.08 -7.01 -2.27
N GLY A 18 4.40 -7.06 -2.48
CA GLY A 18 5.07 -6.43 -3.62
C GLY A 18 4.52 -6.93 -4.96
N ALA A 19 4.17 -8.21 -5.06
CA ALA A 19 3.55 -8.78 -6.26
C ALA A 19 2.20 -8.14 -6.63
N VAL A 20 1.51 -7.53 -5.67
CA VAL A 20 0.21 -6.87 -5.88
C VAL A 20 0.26 -5.35 -5.72
N LEU A 21 1.47 -4.77 -5.65
CA LEU A 21 1.68 -3.33 -5.44
C LEU A 21 0.96 -2.46 -6.47
N LEU A 22 1.05 -2.87 -7.74
CA LEU A 22 0.38 -2.21 -8.85
C LEU A 22 -0.81 -3.01 -9.38
N ASP A 23 -1.30 -4.06 -8.68
CA ASP A 23 -2.44 -4.84 -9.16
C ASP A 23 -3.67 -3.93 -9.38
N PRO A 24 -4.41 -4.07 -10.50
CA PRO A 24 -5.56 -3.22 -10.76
C PRO A 24 -6.77 -3.52 -9.86
N ARG A 25 -6.71 -4.60 -9.06
CA ARG A 25 -7.75 -5.00 -8.11
C ARG A 25 -7.42 -4.45 -6.72
N PRO A 26 -8.43 -4.13 -5.89
CA PRO A 26 -8.19 -3.71 -4.51
C PRO A 26 -7.38 -4.76 -3.74
N ALA A 27 -6.25 -4.35 -3.17
CA ALA A 27 -5.41 -5.19 -2.33
C ALA A 27 -5.16 -4.50 -0.98
N PHE A 28 -5.18 -5.29 0.10
CA PHE A 28 -5.03 -4.81 1.46
C PHE A 28 -4.19 -5.78 2.27
N THR A 29 -3.33 -5.24 3.14
CA THR A 29 -2.81 -5.97 4.29
C THR A 29 -3.49 -5.44 5.54
N PHE A 30 -4.31 -6.26 6.20
CA PHE A 30 -5.00 -5.92 7.44
C PHE A 30 -4.22 -6.37 8.67
N ARG A 31 -4.33 -5.62 9.76
CA ARG A 31 -3.82 -6.02 11.07
C ARG A 31 -4.44 -7.36 11.50
N GLY A 32 -3.65 -8.23 12.11
CA GLY A 32 -4.11 -9.56 12.54
C GLY A 32 -5.20 -9.54 13.63
N ASP A 33 -5.38 -8.43 14.32
CA ASP A 33 -6.50 -8.22 15.27
C ASP A 33 -7.75 -7.61 14.60
N GLY A 34 -7.68 -7.33 13.30
CA GLY A 34 -8.76 -6.72 12.53
C GLY A 34 -8.99 -5.24 12.83
N SER A 35 -8.10 -4.56 13.57
CA SER A 35 -8.31 -3.17 14.00
C SER A 35 -8.10 -2.13 12.90
N GLY A 36 -7.53 -2.50 11.76
CA GLY A 36 -7.31 -1.56 10.65
C GLY A 36 -6.40 -2.11 9.57
N VAL A 37 -5.94 -1.20 8.72
CA VAL A 37 -5.09 -1.47 7.55
C VAL A 37 -3.62 -1.17 7.90
N LEU A 38 -2.71 -1.99 7.37
CA LEU A 38 -1.26 -1.81 7.43
C LEU A 38 -0.67 -1.38 6.09
N TRP A 39 -1.31 -1.79 4.99
CA TRP A 39 -0.88 -1.49 3.63
C TRP A 39 -2.07 -1.63 2.67
N ALA A 40 -2.06 -0.87 1.58
CA ALA A 40 -2.94 -1.05 0.42
C ALA A 40 -2.22 -0.65 -0.87
N ASN A 41 -2.76 -1.08 -2.01
CA ASN A 41 -2.45 -0.47 -3.31
C ASN A 41 -3.41 0.70 -3.61
N ALA A 42 -3.18 1.41 -4.71
CA ALA A 42 -4.04 2.51 -5.15
C ALA A 42 -5.52 2.10 -5.27
N ALA A 43 -5.79 0.97 -5.94
CA ALA A 43 -7.15 0.44 -6.09
C ALA A 43 -7.84 0.16 -4.74
N GLY A 44 -7.07 -0.19 -3.70
CA GLY A 44 -7.57 -0.37 -2.34
C GLY A 44 -7.97 0.95 -1.65
N VAL A 45 -7.18 2.01 -1.88
CA VAL A 45 -7.52 3.38 -1.41
C VAL A 45 -8.84 3.82 -2.02
N ASP A 46 -8.99 3.68 -3.34
CA ASP A 46 -10.22 4.05 -4.05
C ASP A 46 -11.42 3.21 -3.63
N PHE A 47 -11.23 1.89 -3.44
CA PHE A 47 -12.30 1.01 -2.99
C PHE A 47 -12.88 1.43 -1.64
N LEU A 48 -12.04 1.93 -0.72
CA LEU A 48 -12.49 2.40 0.59
C LEU A 48 -12.94 3.87 0.60
N GLY A 49 -12.77 4.57 -0.51
CA GLY A 49 -13.17 5.97 -0.70
C GLY A 49 -12.36 6.95 0.14
N GLU A 50 -11.10 6.63 0.44
CA GLU A 50 -10.22 7.49 1.22
C GLU A 50 -9.50 8.49 0.32
N ALA A 51 -9.18 9.68 0.86
CA ALA A 51 -8.49 10.73 0.11
C ALA A 51 -7.04 10.39 -0.26
N GLY A 52 -6.44 9.41 0.42
CA GLY A 52 -5.06 8.99 0.20
C GLY A 52 -4.64 7.87 1.15
N MET A 53 -3.42 7.38 0.95
CA MET A 53 -2.84 6.27 1.71
C MET A 53 -2.74 6.59 3.20
N SER A 54 -2.32 7.81 3.57
CA SER A 54 -2.18 8.20 4.97
C SER A 54 -3.51 8.15 5.72
N ALA A 55 -4.58 8.70 5.14
CA ALA A 55 -5.93 8.63 5.70
C ALA A 55 -6.39 7.17 5.89
N LEU A 56 -6.13 6.32 4.89
CA LEU A 56 -6.46 4.91 4.95
C LEU A 56 -5.70 4.16 6.07
N LEU A 57 -4.40 4.37 6.20
CA LEU A 57 -3.59 3.72 7.24
C LEU A 57 -3.93 4.23 8.65
N GLY A 58 -4.41 5.47 8.74
CA GLY A 58 -4.96 6.08 9.95
C GLY A 58 -6.31 5.49 10.36
N ARG A 59 -7.10 4.95 9.42
CA ARG A 59 -8.42 4.39 9.69
C ARG A 59 -8.37 3.23 10.69
N ARG A 60 -9.33 3.24 11.61
CA ARG A 60 -9.54 2.16 12.59
C ARG A 60 -10.92 1.57 12.43
N PHE A 61 -11.00 0.24 12.51
CA PHE A 61 -12.25 -0.48 12.52
C PHE A 61 -12.71 -0.69 13.96
N SER A 62 -13.98 -0.40 14.23
CA SER A 62 -14.57 -0.72 15.53
C SER A 62 -14.42 -2.22 15.81
N PRO A 63 -14.11 -2.65 17.05
CA PRO A 63 -14.17 -4.06 17.44
C PRO A 63 -15.55 -4.69 17.23
N SER A 64 -16.62 -3.89 17.24
CA SER A 64 -17.97 -4.34 16.94
C SER A 64 -18.24 -4.50 15.44
N SER A 65 -17.31 -4.11 14.56
CA SER A 65 -17.41 -4.29 13.12
C SER A 65 -17.39 -5.78 12.73
N PRO A 66 -18.33 -6.25 11.90
CA PRO A 66 -18.28 -7.59 11.33
C PRO A 66 -16.98 -7.87 10.58
N LEU A 67 -16.44 -6.87 9.86
CA LEU A 67 -15.16 -6.98 9.15
C LEU A 67 -14.01 -7.23 10.12
N ALA A 68 -13.92 -6.44 11.19
CA ALA A 68 -12.85 -6.57 12.17
C ALA A 68 -12.83 -7.98 12.81
N ARG A 69 -14.00 -8.48 13.22
CA ARG A 69 -14.13 -9.85 13.75
C ARG A 69 -13.77 -10.90 12.71
N GLN A 70 -14.20 -10.72 11.45
CA GLN A 70 -13.85 -11.62 10.37
C GLN A 70 -12.34 -11.67 10.16
N LEU A 71 -11.67 -10.53 10.07
CA LEU A 71 -10.21 -10.42 9.88
C LEU A 71 -9.44 -11.05 11.04
N ALA A 72 -9.84 -10.79 12.29
CA ALA A 72 -9.20 -11.38 13.47
C ALA A 72 -9.29 -12.92 13.50
N ARG A 73 -10.40 -13.46 13.02
CA ARG A 73 -10.58 -14.91 12.84
C ARG A 73 -9.71 -15.44 11.70
N LEU A 74 -9.71 -14.76 10.56
CA LEU A 74 -8.92 -15.13 9.38
C LEU A 74 -7.42 -15.13 9.66
N ALA A 75 -6.91 -14.16 10.42
CA ALA A 75 -5.50 -14.10 10.82
C ALA A 75 -5.04 -15.35 11.60
N LYS A 76 -5.97 -16.09 12.22
CA LYS A 76 -5.68 -17.35 12.93
C LYS A 76 -5.83 -18.59 12.04
N GLN A 77 -6.74 -18.54 11.07
CA GLN A 77 -7.19 -19.70 10.30
C GLN A 77 -6.64 -19.78 8.88
N LEU A 78 -6.11 -18.67 8.35
CA LEU A 78 -5.62 -18.64 6.99
C LEU A 78 -4.27 -19.37 6.88
N PRO A 79 -4.06 -20.13 5.78
CA PRO A 79 -2.75 -20.66 5.42
C PRO A 79 -1.75 -19.52 5.18
N GLY A 80 -0.46 -19.81 5.38
CA GLY A 80 0.63 -18.86 5.12
C GLY A 80 1.29 -19.04 3.75
N ASP A 81 1.04 -20.20 3.11
CA ASP A 81 1.72 -20.73 1.94
C ASP A 81 0.88 -20.61 0.64
N HIS A 82 -0.44 -20.54 0.76
CA HIS A 82 -1.35 -20.42 -0.38
C HIS A 82 -2.52 -19.48 -0.07
N ASP A 83 -3.27 -19.09 -1.10
CA ASP A 83 -4.44 -18.24 -0.98
C ASP A 83 -5.72 -19.07 -0.76
N ARG A 84 -6.62 -18.55 0.07
CA ARG A 84 -7.99 -19.06 0.26
C ARG A 84 -9.00 -17.98 -0.10
N LEU A 85 -9.98 -18.33 -0.91
CA LEU A 85 -11.05 -17.41 -1.29
C LEU A 85 -11.97 -17.12 -0.09
N GLU A 86 -12.16 -15.85 0.23
CA GLU A 86 -13.01 -15.37 1.32
C GLU A 86 -13.95 -14.26 0.84
N MET A 87 -15.14 -14.19 1.43
CA MET A 87 -16.09 -13.11 1.17
C MET A 87 -15.98 -12.05 2.26
N LEU A 88 -15.16 -11.02 2.02
CA LEU A 88 -14.96 -9.93 2.96
C LEU A 88 -16.14 -8.96 2.91
N ARG A 89 -16.68 -8.61 4.08
CA ARG A 89 -17.88 -7.76 4.19
C ARG A 89 -17.50 -6.39 4.75
N PHE A 90 -17.60 -5.37 3.92
CA PHE A 90 -17.30 -3.98 4.28
C PHE A 90 -18.59 -3.21 4.53
N ASN A 91 -18.56 -2.34 5.53
CA ASN A 91 -19.59 -1.31 5.74
C ASN A 91 -18.96 0.03 5.35
N LEU A 92 -19.34 0.54 4.17
CA LEU A 92 -18.85 1.80 3.62
C LEU A 92 -19.98 2.83 3.72
N GLY A 93 -19.96 3.60 4.81
CA GLY A 93 -21.09 4.46 5.19
C GLY A 93 -22.34 3.61 5.45
N VAL A 94 -23.41 3.86 4.69
CA VAL A 94 -24.68 3.13 4.76
C VAL A 94 -24.73 1.88 3.87
N ARG A 95 -23.72 1.68 3.01
CA ARG A 95 -23.71 0.57 2.04
C ARG A 95 -22.91 -0.61 2.60
N GLN A 96 -23.50 -1.80 2.50
CA GLN A 96 -22.79 -3.04 2.72
C GLN A 96 -22.24 -3.56 1.39
N VAL A 97 -20.92 -3.72 1.31
CA VAL A 97 -20.21 -4.21 0.12
C VAL A 97 -19.57 -5.56 0.45
N VAL A 98 -19.73 -6.53 -0.43
CA VAL A 98 -19.06 -7.83 -0.31
C VAL A 98 -17.97 -7.92 -1.37
N LEU A 99 -16.73 -8.10 -0.94
CA LEU A 99 -15.58 -8.31 -1.80
C LEU A 99 -15.14 -9.77 -1.72
N PRO A 100 -15.35 -10.58 -2.76
CA PRO A 100 -14.63 -11.85 -2.91
C PRO A 100 -13.14 -11.54 -3.01
N ALA A 101 -12.30 -12.20 -2.20
CA ALA A 101 -10.87 -11.93 -2.16
C ALA A 101 -10.05 -13.21 -1.94
N ALA A 102 -8.94 -13.33 -2.67
CA ALA A 102 -7.89 -14.28 -2.38
C ALA A 102 -7.15 -13.81 -1.12
N CYS A 103 -7.25 -14.58 -0.05
CA CYS A 103 -6.73 -14.21 1.26
C CYS A 103 -5.67 -15.19 1.75
N ARG A 104 -4.60 -14.67 2.35
CA ARG A 104 -3.56 -15.47 3.00
C ARG A 104 -3.03 -14.78 4.25
N ARG A 105 -2.47 -15.57 5.17
CA ARG A 105 -1.79 -15.04 6.35
C ARG A 105 -0.39 -14.58 5.95
N LEU A 106 -0.01 -13.39 6.42
CA LEU A 106 1.36 -12.90 6.33
C LEU A 106 2.02 -12.91 7.70
N ALA A 107 3.27 -13.36 7.76
CA ALA A 107 4.12 -13.11 8.91
C ALA A 107 4.66 -11.68 8.83
N LEU A 108 4.52 -10.92 9.90
CA LEU A 108 5.01 -9.55 9.99
C LEU A 108 6.42 -9.52 10.59
N PRO A 109 7.25 -8.54 10.18
CA PRO A 109 8.55 -8.32 10.81
C PRO A 109 8.40 -8.20 12.34
N GLY A 110 9.14 -9.02 13.10
CA GLY A 110 9.12 -8.92 14.57
C GLY A 110 7.93 -9.58 15.27
N GLY A 111 7.28 -10.58 14.65
CA GLY A 111 6.56 -11.64 15.36
C GLY A 111 5.02 -11.56 15.36
N GLY A 112 4.43 -10.77 14.47
CA GLY A 112 2.97 -10.66 14.32
C GLY A 112 2.44 -11.38 13.07
N HIS A 113 1.11 -11.40 12.94
CA HIS A 113 0.45 -11.84 11.71
C HIS A 113 -0.46 -10.75 11.14
N ALA A 114 -0.61 -10.77 9.82
CA ALA A 114 -1.56 -9.95 9.07
C ALA A 114 -2.37 -10.83 8.11
N VAL A 115 -3.42 -10.24 7.55
CA VAL A 115 -4.20 -10.84 6.46
C VAL A 115 -3.95 -10.04 5.20
N LEU A 116 -3.32 -10.66 4.20
CA LEU A 116 -3.33 -10.14 2.84
C LEU A 116 -4.63 -10.55 2.19
N ALA A 117 -5.31 -9.60 1.55
CA ALA A 117 -6.52 -9.84 0.79
C ALA A 117 -6.42 -9.12 -0.56
N VAL A 118 -6.64 -9.87 -1.64
CA VAL A 118 -6.61 -9.37 -3.02
C VAL A 118 -7.97 -9.64 -3.66
N GLY A 119 -8.66 -8.60 -4.11
CA GLY A 119 -9.96 -8.72 -4.74
C GLY A 119 -9.99 -9.75 -5.87
N SER A 120 -11.06 -10.52 -5.97
CA SER A 120 -11.34 -11.46 -7.05
C SER A 120 -12.39 -10.83 -7.96
N GLY A 121 -11.94 -10.13 -8.99
CA GLY A 121 -12.76 -9.40 -9.95
C GLY A 121 -11.90 -8.79 -11.05
N GLY A 122 -12.51 -8.35 -12.14
CA GLY A 122 -11.80 -7.60 -13.17
C GLY A 122 -11.35 -6.26 -12.63
N GLY A 123 -10.03 -6.04 -12.55
CA GLY A 123 -9.49 -4.71 -12.28
C GLY A 123 -9.77 -3.75 -13.44
N ALA A 124 -9.59 -2.45 -13.21
CA ALA A 124 -9.66 -1.47 -14.29
C ALA A 124 -8.64 -1.81 -15.39
N ARG A 125 -9.03 -1.66 -16.66
CA ARG A 125 -8.11 -1.83 -17.80
C ARG A 125 -7.25 -0.58 -17.93
N GLU A 126 -6.12 -0.60 -17.25
CA GLU A 126 -5.18 0.52 -17.18
C GLU A 126 -3.76 0.06 -17.51
N SER A 127 -2.95 0.99 -18.05
CA SER A 127 -1.53 0.73 -18.27
C SER A 127 -0.82 0.53 -16.93
N LEU A 128 0.39 -0.02 -16.97
CA LEU A 128 1.23 -0.09 -15.78
C LEU A 128 1.61 1.31 -15.27
N SER A 129 1.86 2.26 -16.17
CA SER A 129 2.24 3.63 -15.82
C SER A 129 1.14 4.37 -15.09
N THR A 130 -0.11 4.28 -15.57
CA THR A 130 -1.26 4.92 -14.90
C THR A 130 -1.49 4.33 -13.51
N ARG A 131 -1.30 3.02 -13.33
CA ARG A 131 -1.38 2.41 -12.00
C ARG A 131 -0.25 2.87 -11.07
N ALA A 132 0.95 3.08 -11.61
CA ALA A 132 2.10 3.60 -10.89
C ALA A 132 1.90 5.07 -10.47
N GLU A 133 1.40 5.92 -11.37
CA GLU A 133 1.04 7.32 -11.08
C GLU A 133 -0.01 7.39 -9.98
N ARG A 134 -1.10 6.62 -10.09
CA ARG A 134 -2.15 6.59 -9.05
C ARG A 134 -1.61 6.14 -7.69
N LEU A 135 -0.67 5.18 -7.67
CA LEU A 135 -0.02 4.79 -6.42
C LEU A 135 0.85 5.92 -5.87
N ALA A 136 1.63 6.58 -6.72
CA ALA A 136 2.46 7.70 -6.31
C ALA A 136 1.61 8.85 -5.75
N ASP A 137 0.55 9.26 -6.45
CA ASP A 137 -0.41 10.26 -5.99
C ASP A 137 -1.10 9.87 -4.67
N ALA A 138 -1.47 8.59 -4.51
CA ALA A 138 -2.09 8.14 -3.28
C ALA A 138 -1.15 8.19 -2.07
N ILE A 139 0.16 8.03 -2.26
CA ILE A 139 1.16 8.06 -1.18
C ILE A 139 1.65 9.49 -0.92
N ALA A 140 1.72 10.32 -1.95
CA ALA A 140 2.22 11.69 -1.86
C ALA A 140 1.48 12.54 -0.81
N ALA A 141 2.17 13.54 -0.31
CA ALA A 141 1.67 14.53 0.63
C ALA A 141 2.23 15.92 0.26
N ASP A 142 1.72 16.97 0.89
CA ASP A 142 2.11 18.36 0.58
C ASP A 142 3.64 18.59 0.66
N ASP A 143 4.34 17.83 1.50
CA ASP A 143 5.79 17.87 1.73
C ASP A 143 6.54 16.63 1.22
N CYS A 144 5.87 15.74 0.48
CA CYS A 144 6.43 14.47 0.05
C CYS A 144 6.00 14.09 -1.37
N LEU A 145 6.96 14.11 -2.29
CA LEU A 145 6.78 13.63 -3.66
C LEU A 145 7.21 12.17 -3.77
N VAL A 146 6.50 11.41 -4.62
CA VAL A 146 6.69 9.97 -4.76
C VAL A 146 6.91 9.63 -6.23
N ALA A 147 7.83 8.71 -6.49
CA ALA A 147 7.96 8.06 -7.79
C ALA A 147 8.04 6.56 -7.61
N VAL A 148 7.48 5.83 -8.57
CA VAL A 148 7.57 4.37 -8.69
C VAL A 148 8.53 4.07 -9.83
N LEU A 149 9.55 3.28 -9.54
CA LEU A 149 10.59 2.91 -10.50
C LEU A 149 10.51 1.41 -10.79
N ASP A 150 10.93 1.01 -12.00
CA ASP A 150 11.16 -0.39 -12.32
C ASP A 150 12.53 -0.88 -11.83
N GLY A 151 12.84 -2.16 -12.11
CA GLY A 151 14.10 -2.79 -11.70
C GLY A 151 15.35 -2.19 -12.35
N ASP A 152 15.20 -1.44 -13.45
CA ASP A 152 16.28 -0.76 -14.14
C ASP A 152 16.42 0.70 -13.69
N GLY A 153 15.61 1.15 -12.72
CA GLY A 153 15.61 2.51 -12.21
C GLY A 153 14.89 3.50 -13.12
N LYS A 154 14.08 3.04 -14.07
CA LYS A 154 13.25 3.93 -14.90
C LYS A 154 11.95 4.25 -14.17
N VAL A 155 11.55 5.53 -14.22
CA VAL A 155 10.27 5.98 -13.64
C VAL A 155 9.10 5.37 -14.43
N LEU A 156 8.27 4.60 -13.74
CA LEU A 156 7.01 4.05 -14.23
C LEU A 156 5.85 5.03 -14.04
N GLY A 157 5.89 5.81 -12.96
CA GLY A 157 4.89 6.83 -12.65
C GLY A 157 5.35 7.67 -11.45
N ALA A 158 4.90 8.91 -11.36
CA ALA A 158 5.27 9.81 -10.27
C ALA A 158 4.07 10.68 -9.87
N SER A 159 4.11 11.20 -8.65
CA SER A 159 3.05 12.04 -8.12
C SER A 159 3.03 13.41 -8.80
N GLY A 160 1.87 14.08 -8.78
CA GLY A 160 1.77 15.47 -9.20
C GLY A 160 2.85 16.36 -8.56
N GLY A 161 3.43 17.28 -9.35
CA GLY A 161 4.52 18.16 -8.90
C GLY A 161 5.92 17.54 -8.98
N PHE A 162 6.05 16.25 -9.31
CA PHE A 162 7.36 15.61 -9.51
C PHE A 162 8.16 16.24 -10.66
N ASP A 163 7.48 16.67 -11.73
CA ASP A 163 8.12 17.38 -12.85
C ASP A 163 8.79 18.70 -12.41
N ALA A 164 8.32 19.32 -11.31
CA ALA A 164 8.94 20.52 -10.76
C ALA A 164 10.28 20.23 -10.05
N LEU A 165 10.62 18.96 -9.80
CA LEU A 165 11.94 18.54 -9.32
C LEU A 165 12.96 18.35 -10.44
N ALA A 166 12.55 18.22 -11.71
CA ALA A 166 13.49 18.06 -12.81
C ALA A 166 14.53 19.20 -12.90
N PRO A 167 14.18 20.48 -12.65
CA PRO A 167 15.15 21.57 -12.52
C PRO A 167 16.05 21.47 -11.28
N ALA A 168 15.58 20.83 -10.19
CA ALA A 168 16.36 20.66 -8.97
C ALA A 168 17.49 19.63 -9.13
N SER A 169 17.39 18.69 -10.08
CA SER A 169 18.49 17.77 -10.41
C SER A 169 19.78 18.53 -10.76
N ALA A 170 19.68 19.57 -11.60
CA ALA A 170 20.84 20.38 -11.96
C ALA A 170 21.42 21.14 -10.75
N ALA A 171 20.58 21.52 -9.79
CA ALA A 171 21.01 22.15 -8.54
C ALA A 171 21.68 21.14 -7.58
N ILE A 172 21.18 19.90 -7.51
CA ILE A 172 21.79 18.81 -6.74
C ILE A 172 23.15 18.44 -7.34
N ASP A 173 23.24 18.31 -8.66
CA ASP A 173 24.50 18.03 -9.37
C ASP A 173 25.52 19.15 -9.14
N ALA A 174 25.08 20.42 -9.13
CA ALA A 174 25.93 21.56 -8.82
C ALA A 174 26.44 21.52 -7.37
N LEU A 175 25.59 21.19 -6.39
CA LEU A 175 25.97 21.06 -4.97
C LEU A 175 26.94 19.90 -4.76
N ILE A 176 26.73 18.74 -5.40
CA ILE A 176 27.65 17.60 -5.35
C ILE A 176 29.01 17.99 -5.94
N ALA A 177 29.01 18.70 -7.08
CA ALA A 177 30.24 19.16 -7.72
C ALA A 177 30.99 20.21 -6.88
N GLU A 178 30.29 21.08 -6.14
CA GLU A 178 30.91 22.03 -5.21
C GLU A 178 31.54 21.36 -4.00
N VAL A 179 30.86 20.39 -3.38
CA VAL A 179 31.41 19.59 -2.28
C VAL A 179 32.65 18.81 -2.75
N GLY A 180 32.62 18.21 -3.94
CA GLY A 180 33.78 17.51 -4.51
C GLY A 180 34.97 18.41 -4.84
N ARG A 181 34.76 19.71 -5.07
CA ARG A 181 35.84 20.71 -5.22
C ARG A 181 36.40 21.19 -3.89
N ALA A 182 35.62 21.16 -2.82
CA ALA A 182 36.07 21.53 -1.48
C ALA A 182 37.02 20.49 -0.84
N ASP A 183 36.99 19.25 -1.33
CA ASP A 183 37.86 18.14 -0.88
C ASP A 183 39.11 17.90 -1.76
N SER A 184 39.36 18.75 -2.77
CA SER A 184 40.64 18.74 -3.51
C SER A 184 41.62 19.75 -2.87
N PRO A 185 42.82 19.31 -2.44
CA PRO A 185 43.82 20.17 -1.78
C PRO A 185 44.41 21.25 -2.69
#